data_AF-A0A497Z4R3-F1
#
_entry.id   AF-A0A497Z4R3-F1
#
_cell.length_a   1.000
_cell.length_b   1.000
_cell.length_c   1.000
_cell.angle_alpha   90.00
_cell.angle_beta   90.00
_cell.angle_gamma   90.00
#
_symmetry.space_group_name_H-M   'P 1'
#
loop_
_entity.id
_entity.type
_entity.pdbx_description
1 polymer ?
#
loop_
_entity_poly.entity_id
_entity_poly.type
_entity_poly.pdbx_seq_one_letter_code
_entity_poly.pdbx_strand_id
1 'polypeptide(L)' 'MTKTETEQYEHLQFRIPKAKLDEFNTMVYERYGMKHGGKTKMFLDLITEHQTSQRIALLKAEIERLEQQRQIKHAL' A
#
# COMPACT_ATOMS: atom_id res chain seq x y z
N MET A 1 -26.27 33.62 0.33
CA MET A 1 -26.24 32.20 -0.07
C MET A 1 -24.79 31.78 -0.20
N THR A 2 -24.28 31.02 0.76
CA THR A 2 -22.93 30.46 0.77
C THR A 2 -22.93 29.22 -0.13
N LYS A 3 -22.12 29.24 -1.19
CA LYS A 3 -21.89 28.06 -2.03
C LYS A 3 -21.03 27.09 -1.24
N THR A 4 -21.64 26.06 -0.66
CA THR A 4 -20.90 24.92 -0.13
C THR A 4 -20.40 24.14 -1.33
N GLU A 5 -19.09 24.21 -1.58
CA GLU A 5 -18.42 23.31 -2.51
C GLU A 5 -18.80 21.88 -2.10
N THR A 6 -19.51 21.20 -2.99
CA THR A 6 -20.05 19.87 -2.72
C THR A 6 -18.86 18.92 -2.69
N GLU A 7 -18.46 18.47 -1.49
CA GLU A 7 -17.43 17.44 -1.34
C GLU A 7 -17.79 16.25 -2.24
N GLN A 8 -16.95 15.98 -3.24
CA GLN A 8 -17.10 14.80 -4.08
C GLN A 8 -16.51 13.61 -3.31
N TYR A 9 -17.39 12.81 -2.70
CA TYR A 9 -16.97 11.56 -2.06
C TYR A 9 -16.73 10.50 -3.13
N GLU A 10 -15.47 10.18 -3.40
CA GLU A 10 -15.11 9.03 -4.22
C GLU A 10 -15.27 7.73 -3.41
N HIS A 11 -16.31 6.96 -3.72
CA HIS A 11 -16.52 5.65 -3.11
C HIS A 11 -15.69 4.58 -3.82
N LEU A 12 -14.68 4.05 -3.14
CA LEU A 12 -13.89 2.91 -3.62
C LEU A 12 -14.60 1.60 -3.27
N GLN A 13 -14.86 0.77 -4.28
CA GLN A 13 -15.31 -0.62 -4.12
C GLN A 13 -14.17 -1.57 -4.48
N PHE A 14 -13.92 -2.56 -3.63
CA PHE A 14 -12.94 -3.62 -3.90
C PHE A 14 -13.56 -4.99 -3.73
N ARG A 15 -13.05 -5.95 -4.50
CA ARG A 15 -13.47 -7.35 -4.46
C ARG A 15 -12.33 -8.20 -3.92
N ILE A 16 -12.66 -9.08 -2.98
CA ILE A 16 -11.72 -10.06 -2.45
C ILE A 16 -12.05 -11.40 -3.12
N PRO A 17 -11.08 -12.07 -3.76
CA PRO A 17 -11.28 -13.42 -4.27
C PRO A 17 -11.77 -14.36 -3.16
N LYS A 18 -12.75 -15.21 -3.45
CA LYS A 18 -13.34 -16.11 -2.45
C LYS A 18 -12.30 -16.95 -1.70
N ALA A 19 -11.28 -17.43 -2.42
CA ALA A 19 -10.17 -18.21 -1.85
C ALA A 19 -9.31 -17.45 -0.82
N LYS A 20 -9.40 -16.11 -0.78
CA LYS A 20 -8.64 -15.22 0.10
C LYS A 20 -9.50 -14.54 1.16
N LEU A 21 -10.81 -14.78 1.14
CA LEU A 21 -11.75 -14.10 2.03
C LEU A 21 -11.53 -14.45 3.49
N ASP A 22 -11.29 -15.73 3.80
CA ASP A 22 -11.08 -16.19 5.17
C ASP A 22 -9.77 -15.66 5.73
N GLU A 23 -8.69 -15.73 4.95
CA GLU A 23 -7.38 -15.13 5.29
C GLU A 23 -7.52 -13.63 5.59
N PHE A 24 -8.25 -12.90 4.74
CA PHE A 24 -8.49 -11.48 4.95
C PHE A 24 -9.30 -11.20 6.22
N ASN A 25 -10.38 -11.95 6.48
CA ASN A 25 -11.19 -11.75 7.67
C ASN A 25 -10.39 -12.06 8.95
N THR A 26 -9.52 -13.07 8.92
CA THR A 26 -8.59 -13.38 10.02
C THR A 26 -7.65 -12.21 10.27
N MET A 27 -7.02 -11.64 9.24
CA MET A 27 -6.15 -10.47 9.41
C MET A 27 -6.90 -9.26 9.99
N VAL A 28 -8.13 -9.02 9.54
CA VAL A 28 -8.98 -7.94 10.08
C VAL A 28 -9.28 -8.17 11.56
N TYR A 29 -9.58 -9.41 11.94
CA TYR A 29 -9.83 -9.79 13.32
C TYR A 29 -8.59 -9.58 14.20
N GLU A 30 -7.45 -10.10 13.78
CA GLU A 30 -6.20 -10.03 14.55
C GLU A 30 -5.71 -8.59 14.74
N ARG A 31 -5.80 -7.76 13.70
CA ARG A 31 -5.29 -6.38 13.74
C ARG A 31 -6.27 -5.37 14.34
N TYR A 32 -7.57 -5.56 14.16
CA TYR A 32 -8.58 -4.55 14.54
C TYR A 32 -9.74 -5.07 15.39
N GLY A 33 -9.78 -6.35 15.76
CA GLY A 33 -10.74 -6.90 16.71
C GLY A 33 -12.21 -6.72 16.31
N MET A 34 -12.54 -6.89 15.02
CA MET A 34 -13.90 -6.71 14.45
C MET A 34 -14.53 -5.32 14.64
N LYS A 35 -13.73 -4.28 14.89
CA LYS A 35 -14.25 -2.90 14.96
C LYS A 35 -14.91 -2.49 13.64
N HIS A 36 -15.93 -1.63 13.74
CA HIS A 36 -16.56 -1.02 12.58
C HIS A 36 -15.50 -0.34 11.70
N GLY A 37 -15.53 -0.58 10.39
CA GLY A 37 -14.54 -0.08 9.44
C GLY A 37 -13.22 -0.87 9.37
N GLY A 38 -13.03 -1.92 10.17
CA GLY A 38 -11.78 -2.72 10.19
C GLY A 38 -11.40 -3.31 8.83
N LYS A 39 -12.38 -3.72 8.01
CA LYS A 39 -12.15 -4.23 6.64
C LYS A 39 -11.59 -3.14 5.73
N THR A 40 -12.18 -1.95 5.76
CA THR A 40 -11.70 -0.80 4.98
C THR A 40 -10.29 -0.41 5.42
N LYS A 41 -10.05 -0.34 6.73
CA LYS A 41 -8.72 -0.03 7.25
C LYS A 41 -7.67 -1.07 6.85
N MET A 42 -8.01 -2.36 6.95
CA MET A 42 -7.11 -3.44 6.50
C MET A 42 -6.74 -3.28 5.02
N PHE A 43 -7.73 -2.99 4.17
CA PHE A 43 -7.49 -2.80 2.74
C PHE A 43 -6.55 -1.61 2.46
N LEU A 44 -6.76 -0.47 3.12
CA LEU A 44 -5.90 0.71 2.98
C LEU A 44 -4.47 0.45 3.49
N ASP A 45 -4.34 -0.26 4.60
CA ASP A 45 -3.03 -0.65 5.16
C ASP A 45 -2.30 -1.60 4.18
N LEU A 46 -3.00 -2.56 3.56
CA LEU A 46 -2.41 -3.47 2.55
C LEU A 46 -1.96 -2.73 1.28
N ILE A 47 -2.73 -1.74 0.80
CA ILE A 47 -2.31 -0.90 -0.33
C ILE A 47 -1.05 -0.14 0.03
N THR A 48 -1.00 0.44 1.22
CA THR A 48 0.14 1.21 1.70
C THR A 48 1.39 0.33 1.82
N GLU A 49 1.24 -0.88 2.34
CA GLU A 49 2.31 -1.88 2.44
C GLU A 49 2.83 -2.29 1.06
N HIS A 50 1.93 -2.49 0.09
CA HIS A 50 2.30 -2.79 -1.28
C HIS A 50 3.09 -1.65 -1.94
N GLN A 51 2.58 -0.41 -1.85
CA GLN A 51 3.25 0.77 -2.40
C GLN A 51 4.61 1.01 -1.75
N THR A 52 4.71 0.81 -0.44
CA THR A 52 5.97 0.92 0.31
C THR A 52 6.97 -0.12 -0.18
N SER A 53 6.54 -1.36 -0.37
CA SER A 53 7.38 -2.45 -0.87
C SER A 53 7.90 -2.18 -2.29
N GLN A 54 7.05 -1.66 -3.19
CA GLN A 54 7.45 -1.23 -4.52
C GLN A 54 8.49 -0.11 -4.47
N ARG A 55 8.29 0.90 -3.62
CA ARG A 55 9.25 1.99 -3.45
C ARG A 55 10.59 1.50 -2.93
N ILE A 56 10.59 0.57 -1.97
CA ILE A 56 11.83 -0.05 -1.46
C ILE A 56 12.56 -0.79 -2.58
N ALA A 57 11.84 -1.56 -3.42
CA ALA A 57 12.45 -2.26 -4.55
C ALA A 57 13.12 -1.30 -5.54
N LEU A 58 12.46 -0.18 -5.87
CA LEU A 58 13.02 0.86 -6.74
C LEU A 58 14.27 1.50 -6.12
N LEU A 59 14.23 1.81 -4.83
CA LEU A 59 15.38 2.39 -4.13
C LEU A 59 16.58 1.42 -4.09
N LYS A 60 16.34 0.12 -3.90
CA LYS A 60 17.41 -0.89 -3.94
C LYS A 60 18.07 -0.97 -5.32
N ALA A 61 17.27 -0.99 -6.38
CA ALA A 61 17.79 -0.98 -7.75
C ALA A 61 18.62 0.28 -8.05
N GLU A 62 18.19 1.43 -7.53
CA GLU A 62 18.93 2.68 -7.70
C GLU A 62 20.25 2.68 -6.92
N ILE A 63 20.26 2.15 -5.69
CA ILE A 63 21.50 1.98 -4.91
C ILE A 63 22.50 1.10 -5.66
N GLU A 64 22.06 -0.05 -6.17
CA GLU A 64 22.91 -0.96 -6.94
C GLU A 64 23.49 -0.28 -8.19
N ARG A 65 22.69 0.49 -8.91
CA ARG A 65 23.13 1.29 -10.07
C ARG A 65 24.22 2.29 -9.68
N LEU A 66 24.04 3.02 -8.57
CA LEU A 66 25.00 4.00 -8.09
C LEU A 66 26.30 3.35 -7.60
N GLU A 67 26.21 2.19 -6.96
CA GLU A 67 27.38 1.41 -6.54
C GLU A 67 28.20 0.91 -7.73
N GLN A 68 27.54 0.40 -8.77
CA GLN A 68 28.20 0.01 -10.01
C GLN A 68 28.91 1.20 -10.68
N GLN A 69 28.26 2.36 -10.76
CA GLN A 69 28.88 3.58 -11.29
C GLN A 69 30.10 4.02 -10.48
N ARG A 70 30.04 3.92 -9.15
CA ARG A 70 31.16 4.26 -8.27
C ARG A 70 32.34 3.32 -8.50
N GLN A 71 32.10 2.02 -8.63
CA GLN A 71 33.16 1.03 -8.90
C GLN A 71 33.84 1.28 -10.25
N ILE A 72 33.08 1.58 -11.30
CA ILE A 72 33.63 1.92 -12.62
C ILE A 72 34.53 3.16 -12.54
N LYS A 73 34.11 4.20 -11.80
CA LYS A 73 34.91 5.43 -11.61
C LYS A 73 36.20 5.23 -10.84
N HIS A 74 36.29 4.23 -9.96
CA HIS A 74 37.53 3.91 -9.23
C HIS A 74 38.42 2.91 -9.95
N ALA A 75 37.91 2.22 -10.98
CA ALA A 75 38.66 1.29 -11.82
C ALA A 75 39.33 1.96 -13.04
N LEU A 76 38.94 3.19 -13.36
CA LEU A 76 39.52 4.07 -14.39
C LEU A 76 40.47 5.09 -13.74
#